data_AF-A0A256I2M2-F1
#
_entry.id   AF-A0A256I2M2-F1
#
_cell.length_a   1.000
_cell.length_b   1.000
_cell.length_c   1.000
_cell.angle_alpha   90.00
_cell.angle_beta   90.00
_cell.angle_gamma   90.00
#
_symmetry.space_group_name_H-M   'P 1'
#
loop_
_entity.id
_entity.type
_entity.pdbx_description
1 polymer ?
#
loop_
_entity_poly.entity_id
_entity_poly.type
_entity_poly.pdbx_seq_one_letter_code
_entity_poly.pdbx_strand_id
1 'polypeptide(L)'
;MTDGSTPPRDVVVVGGGVAGLSAAVFTARQGLDTLVVDGGASILRRNAHLENFPGFPLGVNARRLLDLLGEQAEAAGADRLDARVTRVAAIDSGDADSGGDGAVPSDGAPSDDARFAVATDGDDRIRTRYVVAATKNEVGYLDGVDGVGIIERGKAYVDVDERGRTGVDGLYAAGRLAEKPHQAAVCAGHGAEVAVTLLEDDDAPFYHDWVTPEGYFTDRGREVPPGCEEIGADERREREAASLDATRERFAEPHPDPQETHPSLEE
;
A
#
# COMPACT_ATOMS: atom_id res chain seq x y z
N MET A 1 -11.61 -27.35 17.30
CA MET A 1 -10.50 -26.38 17.18
C MET A 1 -10.32 -26.15 15.70
N THR A 2 -11.08 -25.21 15.14
CA THR A 2 -10.84 -24.70 13.79
C THR A 2 -9.58 -23.85 13.90
N ASP A 3 -8.57 -24.24 13.15
CA ASP A 3 -7.30 -23.51 13.04
C ASP A 3 -7.61 -22.04 12.71
N GLY A 4 -7.17 -21.11 13.55
CA GLY A 4 -7.50 -19.69 13.50
C GLY A 4 -6.72 -18.95 12.41
N SER A 5 -6.33 -19.63 11.34
CA SER A 5 -5.56 -19.03 10.25
C SER A 5 -6.50 -18.17 9.39
N THR A 6 -6.30 -16.84 9.44
CA THR A 6 -6.86 -15.90 8.47
C THR A 6 -6.54 -16.36 7.05
N PRO A 7 -7.47 -16.24 6.08
CA PRO A 7 -7.16 -16.54 4.68
C PRO A 7 -5.94 -15.74 4.20
N PRO A 8 -5.12 -16.31 3.29
CA PRO A 8 -3.94 -15.63 2.77
C PRO A 8 -4.36 -14.37 1.99
N ARG A 9 -3.55 -13.31 2.11
CA ARG A 9 -3.67 -12.06 1.36
C ARG A 9 -2.81 -12.12 0.10
N ASP A 10 -3.13 -11.35 -0.92
CA ASP A 10 -2.23 -11.18 -2.06
C ASP A 10 -1.05 -10.27 -1.66
N VAL A 11 -1.35 -9.15 -1.00
CA VAL A 11 -0.34 -8.13 -0.63
C VAL A 11 -0.48 -7.72 0.83
N VAL A 12 0.64 -7.71 1.57
CA VAL A 12 0.73 -7.04 2.86
C VAL A 12 1.67 -5.84 2.75
N VAL A 13 1.13 -4.65 3.00
CA VAL A 13 1.90 -3.42 3.09
C VAL A 13 2.25 -3.15 4.55
N VAL A 14 3.55 -3.11 4.86
CA VAL A 14 4.06 -2.86 6.22
C VAL A 14 4.35 -1.38 6.40
N GLY A 15 3.43 -0.68 7.08
CA GLY A 15 3.51 0.76 7.38
C GLY A 15 2.49 1.60 6.62
N GLY A 16 1.61 2.27 7.35
CA GLY A 16 0.54 3.15 6.86
C GLY A 16 0.99 4.61 6.68
N GLY A 17 2.25 4.82 6.32
CA GLY A 17 2.75 6.12 5.90
C GLY A 17 2.37 6.43 4.45
N VAL A 18 2.80 7.59 3.96
CA VAL A 18 2.47 8.05 2.59
C VAL A 18 2.86 7.04 1.50
N ALA A 19 4.02 6.40 1.62
CA ALA A 19 4.47 5.41 0.63
C ALA A 19 3.62 4.14 0.66
N GLY A 20 3.34 3.60 1.86
CA GLY A 20 2.55 2.38 2.00
C GLY A 20 1.10 2.57 1.56
N LEU A 21 0.45 3.66 2.00
CA LEU A 21 -0.91 3.98 1.57
C LEU A 21 -0.99 4.21 0.06
N SER A 22 0.01 4.86 -0.54
CA SER A 22 0.06 5.00 -2.00
C SER A 22 0.23 3.66 -2.70
N ALA A 23 1.06 2.75 -2.19
CA ALA A 23 1.19 1.41 -2.77
C ALA A 23 -0.11 0.60 -2.64
N ALA A 24 -0.80 0.76 -1.51
CA ALA A 24 -2.06 0.07 -1.23
C ALA A 24 -3.17 0.48 -2.20
N VAL A 25 -3.30 1.77 -2.51
CA VAL A 25 -4.26 2.26 -3.52
C VAL A 25 -4.06 1.55 -4.86
N PHE A 26 -2.82 1.44 -5.33
CA PHE A 26 -2.55 0.88 -6.66
C PHE A 26 -2.78 -0.63 -6.72
N THR A 27 -2.34 -1.37 -5.71
CA THR A 27 -2.54 -2.82 -5.64
C THR A 27 -4.01 -3.19 -5.48
N ALA A 28 -4.73 -2.52 -4.56
CA ALA A 28 -6.15 -2.78 -4.34
C ALA A 28 -7.02 -2.40 -5.55
N ARG A 29 -6.69 -1.30 -6.26
CA ARG A 29 -7.39 -0.92 -7.50
C ARG A 29 -7.28 -1.97 -8.61
N GLN A 30 -6.27 -2.82 -8.57
CA GLN A 30 -6.11 -3.93 -9.52
C GLN A 30 -6.73 -5.24 -8.99
N GLY A 31 -7.49 -5.18 -7.89
CA GLY A 31 -8.22 -6.32 -7.36
C GLY A 31 -7.40 -7.28 -6.52
N LEU A 32 -6.14 -6.96 -6.21
CA LEU A 32 -5.36 -7.73 -5.24
C LEU A 32 -5.94 -7.53 -3.84
N ASP A 33 -6.05 -8.63 -3.08
CA ASP A 33 -6.41 -8.59 -1.67
C ASP A 33 -5.27 -7.96 -0.85
N THR A 34 -5.33 -6.64 -0.71
CA THR A 34 -4.31 -5.82 -0.08
C THR A 34 -4.68 -5.49 1.37
N LEU A 35 -3.78 -5.80 2.29
CA LEU A 35 -3.85 -5.41 3.70
C LEU A 35 -2.71 -4.44 4.06
N VAL A 36 -3.05 -3.28 4.61
CA VAL A 36 -2.08 -2.37 5.24
C VAL A 36 -2.03 -2.63 6.74
N VAL A 37 -0.84 -2.94 7.25
CA VAL A 37 -0.59 -3.10 8.69
C VAL A 37 0.20 -1.89 9.18
N ASP A 38 -0.39 -1.09 10.05
CA ASP A 38 0.20 0.16 10.55
C ASP A 38 -0.05 0.35 12.04
N GLY A 39 0.95 0.82 12.77
CA GLY A 39 0.83 1.16 14.20
C GLY A 39 0.63 2.66 14.46
N GLY A 40 0.13 3.41 13.47
CA GLY A 40 -0.19 4.85 13.58
C GLY A 40 1.00 5.81 13.68
N ALA A 41 2.23 5.32 13.66
CA ALA A 41 3.43 6.09 14.04
C ALA A 41 4.08 6.89 12.88
N SER A 42 3.33 7.24 11.83
CA SER A 42 3.84 8.02 10.70
C SER A 42 4.39 9.36 11.18
N ILE A 43 5.68 9.62 10.91
CA ILE A 43 6.34 10.88 11.32
C ILE A 43 5.68 12.12 10.71
N LEU A 44 4.96 11.96 9.60
CA LEU A 44 4.25 13.07 8.95
C LEU A 44 3.15 13.65 9.85
N ARG A 45 2.56 12.87 10.78
CA ARG A 45 1.57 13.36 11.75
C ARG A 45 2.10 14.52 12.63
N ARG A 46 3.41 14.55 12.86
CA ARG A 46 4.11 15.56 13.67
C ARG A 46 4.39 16.86 12.93
N ASN A 47 4.12 16.94 11.64
CA ASN A 47 4.31 18.16 10.89
C ASN A 47 3.17 19.15 11.23
N ALA A 48 3.53 20.38 11.60
CA ALA A 48 2.56 21.40 11.99
C ALA A 48 1.67 21.81 10.80
N HIS A 49 2.26 21.89 9.60
CA HIS A 49 1.55 22.20 8.36
C HIS A 49 2.40 21.78 7.16
N LEU A 50 1.81 21.03 6.23
CA LEU A 50 2.54 20.49 5.07
C LEU A 50 2.33 21.39 3.85
N GLU A 51 3.36 22.17 3.50
CA GLU A 51 3.26 23.19 2.44
C GLU A 51 3.69 22.70 1.05
N ASN A 52 4.36 21.54 0.96
CA ASN A 52 5.04 21.10 -0.26
C ASN A 52 4.45 19.82 -0.89
N PHE A 53 3.20 19.47 -0.55
CA PHE A 53 2.48 18.40 -1.24
C PHE A 53 1.67 18.98 -2.42
N PRO A 54 1.93 18.57 -3.67
CA PRO A 54 1.23 19.09 -4.85
C PRO A 54 -0.30 18.95 -4.74
N GLY A 55 -1.03 19.94 -5.25
CA GLY A 55 -2.48 20.00 -5.17
C GLY A 55 -3.02 20.84 -4.00
N PHE A 56 -2.19 21.17 -3.01
CA PHE A 56 -2.56 22.02 -1.88
C PHE A 56 -1.81 23.37 -1.93
N PRO A 57 -2.34 24.39 -2.63
CA PRO A 57 -1.61 25.65 -2.90
C PRO A 57 -1.28 26.45 -1.63
N LEU A 58 -2.02 26.24 -0.53
CA LEU A 58 -1.77 26.86 0.77
C LEU A 58 -1.30 25.83 1.82
N GLY A 59 -0.84 24.67 1.36
CA GLY A 59 -0.54 23.52 2.21
C GLY A 59 -1.77 22.83 2.77
N VAL A 60 -1.53 21.79 3.56
CA VAL A 60 -2.56 20.92 4.15
C VAL A 60 -2.15 20.49 5.56
N ASN A 61 -3.13 20.28 6.43
CA ASN A 61 -2.87 19.61 7.70
C ASN A 61 -2.34 18.18 7.43
N ALA A 62 -1.16 17.87 7.98
CA ALA A 62 -0.44 16.64 7.65
C ALA A 62 -1.13 15.36 8.13
N ARG A 63 -1.88 15.42 9.24
CA ARG A 63 -2.69 14.30 9.77
C ARG A 63 -3.90 14.07 8.88
N ARG A 64 -4.58 15.15 8.49
CA ARG A 64 -5.69 15.06 7.53
C ARG A 64 -5.26 14.45 6.20
N LEU A 65 -4.09 14.82 5.67
CA LEU A 65 -3.58 14.20 4.45
C LEU A 65 -3.40 12.68 4.62
N LEU A 66 -2.85 12.21 5.75
CA LEU A 66 -2.69 10.78 6.00
C LEU A 66 -4.03 10.06 6.13
N ASP A 67 -4.99 10.65 6.82
CA ASP A 67 -6.31 10.04 6.98
C ASP A 67 -7.02 9.94 5.62
N LEU A 68 -6.92 10.97 4.78
CA LEU A 68 -7.45 10.95 3.41
C LEU A 68 -6.75 9.92 2.52
N LEU A 69 -5.44 9.72 2.67
CA LEU A 69 -4.72 8.64 1.98
C LEU A 69 -5.19 7.26 2.45
N GLY A 70 -5.52 7.12 3.74
CA GLY A 70 -6.14 5.93 4.32
C GLY A 70 -7.52 5.66 3.72
N GLU A 71 -8.41 6.65 3.75
CA GLU A 71 -9.74 6.59 3.13
C GLU A 71 -9.65 6.24 1.64
N GLN A 72 -8.67 6.78 0.92
CA GLN A 72 -8.46 6.49 -0.49
C GLN A 72 -8.04 5.04 -0.72
N ALA A 73 -7.17 4.47 0.13
CA ALA A 73 -6.79 3.07 0.07
C ALA A 73 -7.98 2.15 0.36
N GLU A 74 -8.80 2.47 1.36
CA GLU A 74 -10.02 1.73 1.70
C GLU A 74 -11.05 1.80 0.56
N ALA A 75 -11.27 2.99 -0.03
CA ALA A 75 -12.16 3.17 -1.17
C ALA A 75 -11.68 2.43 -2.44
N ALA A 76 -10.37 2.18 -2.53
CA ALA A 76 -9.78 1.34 -3.57
C ALA A 76 -9.95 -0.18 -3.30
N GLY A 77 -10.35 -0.57 -2.09
CA GLY A 77 -10.57 -1.97 -1.69
C GLY A 77 -9.52 -2.53 -0.72
N ALA A 78 -8.57 -1.73 -0.23
CA ALA A 78 -7.58 -2.19 0.74
C ALA A 78 -8.18 -2.28 2.15
N ASP A 79 -7.82 -3.33 2.88
CA ASP A 79 -8.07 -3.43 4.32
C ASP A 79 -6.97 -2.73 5.13
N ARG A 80 -7.31 -2.32 6.36
CA ARG A 80 -6.37 -1.73 7.32
C ARG A 80 -6.44 -2.42 8.67
N LEU A 81 -5.27 -2.79 9.18
CA LEU A 81 -5.09 -3.36 10.52
C LEU A 81 -4.21 -2.43 11.35
N ASP A 82 -4.75 -1.95 12.48
CA ASP A 82 -4.02 -1.18 13.48
C ASP A 82 -3.18 -2.12 14.34
N ALA A 83 -1.95 -2.37 13.89
CA ALA A 83 -0.98 -3.23 14.58
C ALA A 83 0.43 -2.92 14.10
N ARG A 84 1.44 -3.29 14.89
CA ARG A 84 2.84 -3.21 14.48
C ARG A 84 3.30 -4.57 13.98
N VAL A 85 3.85 -4.61 12.77
CA VAL A 85 4.57 -5.80 12.30
C VAL A 85 5.84 -5.99 13.12
N THR A 86 5.97 -7.16 13.72
CA THR A 86 7.11 -7.57 14.54
C THR A 86 8.07 -8.47 13.77
N ARG A 87 7.57 -9.22 12.78
CA ARG A 87 8.38 -10.13 11.96
C ARG A 87 7.74 -10.42 10.62
N VAL A 88 8.57 -10.53 9.59
CA VAL A 88 8.29 -11.15 8.29
C VAL A 88 9.20 -12.35 8.17
N ALA A 89 8.67 -13.49 7.76
CA ALA A 89 9.43 -14.70 7.48
C ALA A 89 9.03 -15.24 6.11
N ALA A 90 10.02 -15.71 5.34
CA ALA A 90 9.74 -16.50 4.15
C ALA A 90 9.14 -17.86 4.59
N ILE A 91 8.18 -18.34 3.82
CA ILE A 91 7.62 -19.68 3.95
C ILE A 91 8.42 -20.57 3.00
N ASP A 92 9.15 -21.55 3.53
CA ASP A 92 9.88 -22.50 2.70
C ASP A 92 8.89 -23.32 1.86
N SER A 93 9.14 -23.41 0.56
CA SER A 93 8.38 -24.22 -0.40
C SER A 93 8.44 -25.74 -0.12
N GLY A 94 9.15 -26.16 0.93
CA GLY A 94 9.32 -27.55 1.36
C GLY A 94 8.28 -28.08 2.35
N ASP A 95 7.45 -27.22 2.96
CA ASP A 95 6.37 -27.62 3.90
C ASP A 95 4.99 -27.69 3.23
N ALA A 96 4.93 -27.70 1.90
CA ALA A 96 3.74 -28.10 1.15
C ALA A 96 3.56 -29.63 1.27
N ASP A 97 3.20 -30.09 2.46
CA ASP A 97 2.86 -31.49 2.70
C ASP A 97 1.66 -31.88 1.82
N SER A 98 1.90 -32.94 1.08
CA SER A 98 1.05 -33.63 0.13
C SER A 98 -0.42 -33.77 0.55
N GLY A 99 -1.34 -33.17 -0.22
CA GLY A 99 -2.75 -33.54 -0.15
C GLY A 99 -3.69 -32.71 -1.02
N GLY A 100 -4.02 -33.20 -2.22
CA GLY A 100 -5.26 -32.80 -2.90
C GLY A 100 -5.15 -32.78 -4.42
N ASP A 101 -5.91 -33.66 -5.07
CA ASP A 101 -6.04 -33.81 -6.52
C ASP A 101 -6.31 -32.49 -7.27
N GLY A 102 -5.77 -32.43 -8.48
CA GLY A 102 -5.92 -31.36 -9.46
C GLY A 102 -7.37 -30.94 -9.73
N ALA A 103 -7.86 -30.00 -8.92
CA ALA A 103 -8.99 -29.16 -9.24
C ALA A 103 -8.49 -27.98 -10.07
N VAL A 104 -9.05 -27.82 -11.28
CA VAL A 104 -8.88 -26.60 -12.07
C VAL A 104 -9.43 -25.43 -11.23
N PRO A 105 -8.66 -24.36 -10.96
CA PRO A 105 -9.15 -23.24 -10.16
C PRO A 105 -10.35 -22.59 -10.87
N SER A 106 -11.43 -22.38 -10.13
CA SER A 106 -12.46 -21.41 -10.49
C SER A 106 -11.92 -20.01 -10.20
N ASP A 107 -12.12 -19.07 -11.12
CA ASP A 107 -11.76 -17.66 -10.96
C ASP A 107 -12.15 -17.13 -9.56
N GLY A 108 -11.14 -16.73 -8.77
CA GLY A 108 -11.32 -15.96 -7.53
C GLY A 108 -11.16 -16.70 -6.19
N ALA A 109 -10.64 -17.93 -6.14
CA ALA A 109 -10.17 -18.51 -4.86
C ALA A 109 -8.67 -18.22 -4.69
N PRO A 110 -8.21 -17.63 -3.55
CA PRO A 110 -6.79 -17.41 -3.33
C PRO A 110 -6.08 -18.77 -3.33
N SER A 111 -5.17 -18.97 -4.30
CA SER A 111 -4.24 -20.09 -4.29
C SER A 111 -3.38 -20.02 -3.03
N ASP A 112 -3.03 -21.17 -2.45
CA ASP A 112 -2.08 -21.27 -1.33
C ASP A 112 -0.64 -21.01 -1.82
N ASP A 113 -0.42 -19.86 -2.45
CA ASP A 113 0.86 -19.40 -3.00
C ASP A 113 1.55 -18.38 -2.08
N ALA A 114 1.10 -18.32 -0.82
CA ALA A 114 1.70 -17.46 0.18
C ALA A 114 3.19 -17.76 0.35
N ARG A 115 4.00 -16.73 0.11
CA ARG A 115 5.47 -16.77 0.18
C ARG A 115 5.99 -16.28 1.53
N PHE A 116 5.17 -15.52 2.26
CA PHE A 116 5.56 -14.89 3.51
C PHE A 116 4.52 -15.10 4.60
N ALA A 117 5.02 -15.14 5.84
CA ALA A 117 4.22 -15.03 7.06
C ALA A 117 4.60 -13.72 7.78
N VAL A 118 3.60 -12.89 8.05
CA VAL A 118 3.73 -11.61 8.75
C VAL A 118 3.12 -11.74 10.14
N ALA A 119 3.91 -11.49 11.18
CA ALA A 119 3.47 -11.48 12.57
C ALA A 119 3.32 -10.05 13.08
N THR A 120 2.27 -9.80 13.86
CA THR A 120 2.02 -8.50 14.50
C THR A 120 2.31 -8.56 16.01
N ASP A 121 2.26 -7.40 16.68
CA ASP A 121 2.25 -7.30 18.14
C ASP A 121 0.88 -7.63 18.76
N GLY A 122 -0.17 -7.72 17.94
CA GLY A 122 -1.52 -8.16 18.29
C GLY A 122 -1.75 -9.67 18.18
N ASP A 123 -0.69 -10.46 18.07
CA ASP A 123 -0.70 -11.92 17.86
C ASP A 123 -1.28 -12.39 16.50
N ASP A 124 -1.55 -11.48 15.57
CA ASP A 124 -1.99 -11.85 14.22
C ASP A 124 -0.87 -12.55 13.45
N ARG A 125 -1.26 -13.54 12.64
CA ARG A 125 -0.38 -14.21 11.68
C ARG A 125 -1.03 -14.19 10.31
N ILE A 126 -0.46 -13.40 9.42
CA ILE A 126 -1.01 -13.15 8.09
C ILE A 126 -0.09 -13.84 7.08
N ARG A 127 -0.65 -14.74 6.28
CA ARG A 127 0.05 -15.33 5.13
C ARG A 127 -0.16 -14.44 3.92
N THR A 128 0.88 -14.22 3.12
CA THR A 128 0.79 -13.33 1.95
C THR A 128 1.70 -13.75 0.81
N ARG A 129 1.29 -13.48 -0.44
CA ARG A 129 2.13 -13.68 -1.63
C ARG A 129 3.20 -12.60 -1.73
N TYR A 130 2.82 -11.35 -1.49
CA TYR A 130 3.71 -10.19 -1.60
C TYR A 130 3.80 -9.39 -0.31
N VAL A 131 4.95 -8.75 -0.11
CA VAL A 131 5.18 -7.79 0.98
C VAL A 131 5.74 -6.48 0.42
N VAL A 132 5.15 -5.36 0.81
CA VAL A 132 5.69 -4.01 0.56
C VAL A 132 6.14 -3.40 1.89
N ALA A 133 7.45 -3.39 2.12
CA ALA A 133 8.08 -2.78 3.29
C ALA A 133 8.13 -1.25 3.14
N ALA A 134 7.26 -0.53 3.84
CA ALA A 134 7.06 0.92 3.69
C ALA A 134 7.18 1.70 5.01
N THR A 135 7.95 1.16 5.97
CA THR A 135 8.28 1.85 7.22
C THR A 135 9.26 3.00 6.99
N LYS A 136 9.53 3.81 8.02
CA LYS A 136 10.44 4.95 7.90
C LYS A 136 11.91 4.51 7.77
N ASN A 137 12.42 3.85 8.81
CA ASN A 137 13.81 3.37 8.91
C ASN A 137 13.90 2.17 9.87
N GLU A 138 12.76 1.53 10.10
CA GLU A 138 12.65 0.35 10.94
C GLU A 138 12.81 -0.87 10.03
N VAL A 139 13.84 -1.66 10.23
CA VAL A 139 14.16 -2.82 9.39
C VAL A 139 14.12 -4.14 10.16
N GLY A 140 14.09 -4.11 11.50
CA GLY A 140 14.29 -5.31 12.32
C GLY A 140 13.23 -6.40 12.13
N TYR A 141 12.04 -6.05 11.64
CA TYR A 141 11.02 -7.05 11.30
C TYR A 141 11.40 -7.89 10.06
N LEU A 142 12.37 -7.46 9.26
CA LEU A 142 12.91 -8.24 8.12
C LEU A 142 14.12 -9.10 8.53
N ASP A 143 14.54 -9.05 9.80
CA ASP A 143 15.68 -9.83 10.28
C ASP A 143 15.42 -11.34 10.09
N GLY A 144 16.32 -11.99 9.37
CA GLY A 144 16.24 -13.42 9.07
C GLY A 144 15.47 -13.78 7.79
N VAL A 145 15.07 -12.79 6.97
CA VAL A 145 14.68 -13.05 5.58
C VAL A 145 15.93 -13.07 4.71
N ASP A 146 16.37 -14.26 4.32
CA ASP A 146 17.56 -14.44 3.49
C ASP A 146 17.40 -13.74 2.12
N GLY A 147 18.37 -12.90 1.76
CA GLY A 147 18.37 -12.14 0.51
C GLY A 147 17.96 -10.66 0.65
N VAL A 148 17.46 -10.24 1.81
CA VAL A 148 17.23 -8.81 2.10
C VAL A 148 18.55 -8.14 2.47
N GLY A 149 19.05 -7.26 1.60
CA GLY A 149 20.20 -6.41 1.90
C GLY A 149 19.80 -5.23 2.79
N ILE A 150 20.64 -4.91 3.79
CA ILE A 150 20.46 -3.73 4.65
C ILE A 150 21.66 -2.80 4.49
N ILE A 151 21.38 -1.51 4.25
CA ILE A 151 22.40 -0.46 4.09
C ILE A 151 22.42 0.43 5.33
N GLU A 152 23.59 0.57 5.94
CA GLU A 152 23.83 1.43 7.11
C GLU A 152 24.45 2.77 6.72
N ARG A 153 23.68 3.85 6.78
CA ARG A 153 24.12 5.23 6.48
C ARG A 153 23.62 6.23 7.51
N GLY A 154 24.00 5.99 8.77
CA GLY A 154 23.50 6.72 9.95
C GLY A 154 22.07 6.34 10.37
N LYS A 155 21.34 5.67 9.47
CA LYS A 155 20.12 4.91 9.70
C LYS A 155 20.18 3.66 8.81
N ALA A 156 19.38 2.66 9.15
CA ALA A 156 19.19 1.49 8.33
C ALA A 156 18.17 1.75 7.20
N TYR A 157 18.46 1.16 6.05
CA TYR A 157 17.64 1.16 4.83
C TYR A 157 17.66 -0.23 4.22
N VAL A 158 16.65 -0.55 3.42
CA VAL A 158 16.62 -1.79 2.63
C VAL A 158 17.29 -1.52 1.27
N ASP A 159 18.24 -2.39 0.91
CA ASP A 159 18.87 -2.40 -0.41
C ASP A 159 17.86 -2.83 -1.46
N VAL A 160 17.66 -1.99 -2.47
CA VAL A 160 16.68 -2.21 -3.54
C VAL A 160 17.22 -1.75 -4.89
N ASP A 161 16.65 -2.32 -5.95
CA ASP A 161 16.81 -1.75 -7.29
C ASP A 161 16.11 -0.38 -7.42
N GLU A 162 16.26 0.26 -8.60
CA GLU A 162 15.69 1.59 -8.84
C GLU A 162 14.16 1.65 -8.69
N ARG A 163 13.49 0.49 -8.84
CA ARG A 163 12.04 0.30 -8.83
C ARG A 163 11.53 -0.32 -7.51
N GLY A 164 12.41 -0.48 -6.52
CA GLY A 164 12.07 -0.92 -5.17
C GLY A 164 11.99 -2.44 -4.95
N ARG A 165 12.50 -3.27 -5.87
CA ARG A 165 12.65 -4.71 -5.64
C ARG A 165 13.79 -4.98 -4.67
N THR A 166 13.58 -5.88 -3.71
CA THR A 166 14.67 -6.40 -2.87
C THR A 166 15.37 -7.57 -3.56
N GLY A 167 16.34 -8.20 -2.90
CA GLY A 167 16.94 -9.46 -3.35
C GLY A 167 16.04 -10.69 -3.19
N VAL A 168 14.81 -10.52 -2.70
CA VAL A 168 13.84 -11.60 -2.45
C VAL A 168 12.61 -11.39 -3.32
N ASP A 169 12.29 -12.42 -4.12
CA ASP A 169 11.13 -12.41 -5.00
C ASP A 169 9.82 -12.23 -4.23
N GLY A 170 9.02 -11.25 -4.64
CA GLY A 170 7.78 -10.85 -3.99
C GLY A 170 7.92 -9.97 -2.74
N LEU A 171 9.14 -9.55 -2.37
CA LEU A 171 9.37 -8.57 -1.30
C LEU A 171 9.95 -7.28 -1.89
N TYR A 172 9.26 -6.17 -1.62
CA TYR A 172 9.57 -4.83 -2.13
C TYR A 172 9.79 -3.87 -0.96
N ALA A 173 10.51 -2.77 -1.18
CA ALA A 173 10.59 -1.67 -0.22
C ALA A 173 10.27 -0.32 -0.86
N ALA A 174 9.54 0.51 -0.14
CA ALA A 174 9.00 1.77 -0.64
C ALA A 174 9.35 2.98 0.25
N GLY A 175 9.22 4.17 -0.33
CA GLY A 175 9.46 5.44 0.36
C GLY A 175 10.85 5.55 1.02
N ARG A 176 10.86 6.00 2.28
CA ARG A 176 12.09 6.31 3.02
C ARG A 176 12.94 5.07 3.32
N LEU A 177 12.31 3.91 3.50
CA LEU A 177 13.02 2.65 3.75
C LEU A 177 13.95 2.27 2.60
N ALA A 178 13.55 2.63 1.37
CA ALA A 178 14.28 2.44 0.11
C ALA A 178 15.16 3.65 -0.26
N GLU A 179 15.78 4.30 0.74
CA GLU A 179 16.65 5.48 0.60
C GLU A 179 16.05 6.72 -0.11
N LYS A 180 14.76 6.74 -0.47
CA LYS A 180 14.19 7.92 -1.14
C LYS A 180 14.25 9.17 -0.24
N PRO A 181 14.36 10.36 -0.84
CA PRO A 181 14.31 11.63 -0.12
C PRO A 181 13.13 11.69 0.86
N HIS A 182 13.39 12.25 2.05
CA HIS A 182 12.40 12.35 3.12
C HIS A 182 11.39 13.48 2.83
N GLN A 183 10.57 13.27 1.79
CA GLN A 183 9.57 14.21 1.26
C GLN A 183 8.28 13.43 0.98
N ALA A 184 7.13 13.94 1.44
CA ALA A 184 5.85 13.25 1.33
C ALA A 184 5.48 12.95 -0.13
N ALA A 185 5.62 13.94 -1.04
CA ALA A 185 5.32 13.76 -2.46
C ALA A 185 6.22 12.71 -3.14
N VAL A 186 7.51 12.68 -2.78
CA VAL A 186 8.46 11.68 -3.30
C VAL A 186 8.09 10.28 -2.81
N CYS A 187 7.73 10.15 -1.53
CA CYS A 187 7.32 8.88 -0.95
C CYS A 187 6.00 8.39 -1.54
N ALA A 188 5.04 9.28 -1.82
CA ALA A 188 3.81 8.92 -2.53
C ALA A 188 4.14 8.36 -3.92
N GLY A 189 4.90 9.10 -4.72
CA GLY A 189 5.29 8.65 -6.06
C GLY A 189 6.05 7.32 -6.06
N HIS A 190 6.99 7.15 -5.12
CA HIS A 190 7.73 5.88 -5.02
C HIS A 190 6.84 4.72 -4.55
N GLY A 191 5.88 4.95 -3.65
CA GLY A 191 4.91 3.93 -3.25
C GLY A 191 4.07 3.43 -4.44
N ALA A 192 3.59 4.36 -5.27
CA ALA A 192 2.90 4.02 -6.52
C ALA A 192 3.81 3.26 -7.50
N GLU A 193 5.05 3.71 -7.70
CA GLU A 193 6.04 3.05 -8.57
C GLU A 193 6.32 1.60 -8.13
N VAL A 194 6.49 1.38 -6.82
CA VAL A 194 6.68 0.03 -6.26
C VAL A 194 5.46 -0.85 -6.49
N ALA A 195 4.25 -0.33 -6.28
CA ALA A 195 3.03 -1.09 -6.55
C ALA A 195 2.87 -1.46 -8.03
N VAL A 196 3.16 -0.55 -8.96
CA VAL A 196 3.17 -0.86 -10.39
C VAL A 196 4.20 -1.93 -10.72
N THR A 197 5.37 -1.85 -10.08
CA THR A 197 6.45 -2.84 -10.23
C THR A 197 6.03 -4.23 -9.74
N LEU A 198 5.33 -4.30 -8.59
CA LEU A 198 4.74 -5.53 -8.07
C LEU A 198 3.69 -6.10 -9.03
N LEU A 199 2.80 -5.26 -9.55
CA LEU A 199 1.75 -5.70 -10.49
C LEU A 199 2.33 -6.24 -11.80
N GLU A 200 3.43 -5.66 -12.28
CA GLU A 200 4.16 -6.21 -13.43
C GLU A 200 4.77 -7.59 -13.13
N ASP A 201 5.25 -7.81 -11.91
CA ASP A 201 5.83 -9.09 -11.50
C ASP A 201 4.75 -10.17 -11.19
N ASP A 202 3.52 -9.76 -10.88
CA ASP A 202 2.34 -10.64 -10.72
C ASP A 202 1.70 -11.03 -12.07
N ASP A 203 2.26 -10.56 -13.20
CA ASP A 203 1.66 -10.69 -14.54
C ASP A 203 0.22 -10.12 -14.62
N ALA A 204 -0.14 -9.19 -13.72
CA ALA A 204 -1.43 -8.51 -13.76
C ALA A 204 -1.53 -7.68 -15.06
N PRO A 205 -2.67 -7.71 -15.78
CA PRO A 205 -2.79 -7.01 -17.06
C PRO A 205 -2.48 -5.52 -16.90
N PHE A 206 -1.47 -5.08 -17.66
CA PHE A 206 -0.90 -3.73 -17.78
C PHE A 206 -1.72 -2.58 -17.15
N TYR A 207 -1.12 -1.86 -16.19
CA TYR A 207 -1.76 -0.76 -15.48
C TYR A 207 -2.04 0.47 -16.38
N HIS A 208 -3.30 0.65 -16.74
CA HIS A 208 -3.87 1.95 -17.06
C HIS A 208 -5.07 2.18 -16.13
N ASP A 209 -5.14 3.30 -15.40
CA ASP A 209 -6.20 3.57 -14.41
C ASP A 209 -7.12 4.73 -14.80
N TRP A 210 -7.23 4.98 -16.10
CA TRP A 210 -7.89 6.18 -16.60
C TRP A 210 -9.40 6.00 -16.64
N VAL A 211 -10.11 6.90 -15.98
CA VAL A 211 -11.55 7.09 -16.16
C VAL A 211 -11.74 8.19 -17.20
N THR A 212 -12.23 7.80 -18.38
CA THR A 212 -12.38 8.68 -19.54
C THR A 212 -13.86 8.89 -19.88
N PRO A 213 -14.21 9.97 -20.61
CA PRO A 213 -15.58 10.10 -21.12
C PRO A 213 -15.91 8.97 -22.11
N GLU A 214 -17.18 8.53 -22.10
CA GLU A 214 -17.74 7.63 -23.12
C GLU A 214 -17.34 8.06 -24.53
N GLY A 215 -16.88 7.10 -25.33
CA GLY A 215 -16.40 7.34 -26.69
C GLY A 215 -14.89 7.62 -26.80
N TYR A 216 -14.17 7.87 -25.68
CA TYR A 216 -12.76 8.26 -25.75
C TYR A 216 -11.89 7.28 -26.53
N PHE A 217 -11.97 5.98 -26.27
CA PHE A 217 -11.35 4.90 -27.03
C PHE A 217 -12.30 4.37 -28.11
N THR A 218 -13.56 4.10 -27.75
CA THR A 218 -14.51 3.36 -28.57
C THR A 218 -14.91 4.09 -29.86
N ASP A 219 -15.06 5.42 -29.86
CA ASP A 219 -15.35 6.20 -31.08
C ASP A 219 -14.18 6.22 -32.07
N ARG A 220 -12.97 5.90 -31.61
CA ARG A 220 -11.77 5.73 -32.44
C ARG A 220 -11.58 4.29 -32.92
N GLY A 221 -12.56 3.42 -32.71
CA GLY A 221 -12.49 2.00 -33.07
C GLY A 221 -11.47 1.22 -32.26
N ARG A 222 -11.17 1.65 -31.04
CA ARG A 222 -10.26 0.96 -30.10
C ARG A 222 -11.07 0.33 -28.98
N GLU A 223 -10.67 -0.85 -28.54
CA GLU A 223 -11.15 -1.43 -27.29
C GLU A 223 -10.67 -0.58 -26.11
N VAL A 224 -11.48 -0.52 -25.05
CA VAL A 224 -11.09 0.10 -23.79
C VAL A 224 -9.94 -0.74 -23.20
N PRO A 225 -8.76 -0.15 -22.96
CA PRO A 225 -7.63 -0.89 -22.39
C PRO A 225 -8.01 -1.50 -21.04
N PRO A 226 -7.43 -2.65 -20.67
CA PRO A 226 -7.55 -3.19 -19.31
C PRO A 226 -7.24 -2.12 -18.26
N GLY A 227 -8.07 -2.05 -17.22
CA GLY A 227 -7.98 -1.06 -16.13
C GLY A 227 -8.55 0.33 -16.44
N CYS A 228 -8.79 0.67 -17.72
CA CYS A 228 -9.49 1.91 -18.08
C CYS A 228 -11.00 1.75 -18.00
N GLU A 229 -11.68 2.87 -17.82
CA GLU A 229 -13.13 2.97 -17.85
C GLU A 229 -13.57 4.10 -18.79
N GLU A 230 -14.70 3.90 -19.47
CA GLU A 230 -15.43 4.94 -20.19
C GLU A 230 -16.75 5.19 -19.47
N ILE A 231 -16.95 6.41 -18.96
CA ILE A 231 -18.16 6.78 -18.21
C ILE A 231 -18.99 7.83 -18.94
N GLY A 232 -20.31 7.70 -18.82
CA GLY A 232 -21.27 8.66 -19.36
C GLY A 232 -21.21 10.02 -18.66
N ALA A 233 -21.83 11.03 -19.26
CA ALA A 233 -21.85 12.38 -18.72
C ALA A 233 -22.59 12.51 -17.37
N ASP A 234 -23.63 11.70 -17.16
CA ASP A 234 -24.39 11.65 -15.89
C ASP A 234 -23.52 11.09 -14.77
N GLU A 235 -22.93 9.91 -14.96
CA GLU A 235 -22.04 9.30 -13.99
C GLU A 235 -20.83 10.20 -13.67
N ARG A 236 -20.23 10.85 -14.67
CA ARG A 236 -19.15 11.81 -14.43
C ARG A 236 -19.60 12.94 -13.50
N ARG A 237 -20.80 13.49 -13.69
CA ARG A 237 -21.37 14.53 -12.82
C ARG A 237 -21.63 14.01 -11.41
N GLU A 238 -22.11 12.78 -11.27
CA GLU A 238 -22.35 12.15 -9.97
C GLU A 238 -21.04 11.94 -9.20
N ARG A 239 -20.01 11.39 -9.85
CA ARG A 239 -18.67 11.22 -9.25
C ARG A 239 -18.05 12.57 -8.88
N GLU A 240 -18.22 13.61 -9.70
CA GLU A 240 -17.77 14.98 -9.40
C GLU A 240 -18.49 15.57 -8.18
N ALA A 241 -19.82 15.44 -8.11
CA ALA A 241 -20.61 15.92 -6.98
C ALA A 241 -20.19 15.23 -5.67
N ALA A 242 -20.03 13.90 -5.69
CA ALA A 242 -19.55 13.13 -4.54
C ALA A 242 -18.16 13.58 -4.06
N SER A 243 -17.23 13.81 -5.00
CA SER A 243 -15.88 14.31 -4.68
C SER A 243 -15.90 15.71 -4.05
N LEU A 244 -16.72 16.62 -4.58
CA LEU A 244 -16.88 17.96 -4.03
C LEU A 244 -17.49 17.94 -2.63
N ASP A 245 -18.50 17.12 -2.39
CA ASP A 245 -19.17 17.03 -1.11
C ASP A 245 -18.25 16.38 -0.06
N ALA A 246 -17.55 15.30 -0.40
CA ALA A 246 -16.53 14.71 0.47
C ALA A 246 -15.45 15.74 0.80
N THR A 247 -14.89 16.44 -0.19
CA THR A 247 -13.86 17.46 0.06
C THR A 247 -14.37 18.57 0.99
N ARG A 248 -15.58 19.08 0.77
CA ARG A 248 -16.17 20.09 1.66
C ARG A 248 -16.32 19.59 3.08
N GLU A 249 -16.81 18.37 3.26
CA GLU A 249 -17.00 17.75 4.57
C GLU A 249 -15.68 17.56 5.31
N ARG A 250 -14.68 16.91 4.69
CA ARG A 250 -13.39 16.61 5.34
C ARG A 250 -12.61 17.86 5.71
N PHE A 251 -12.83 18.97 5.01
CA PHE A 251 -12.13 20.23 5.26
C PHE A 251 -12.99 21.30 5.94
N ALA A 252 -14.24 20.99 6.34
CA ALA A 252 -15.14 21.95 6.96
C ALA A 252 -14.61 22.47 8.31
N GLU A 253 -14.03 21.57 9.11
CA GLU A 253 -13.54 21.86 10.46
C GLU A 253 -12.04 21.53 10.58
N PRO A 254 -11.29 22.14 11.51
CA PRO A 254 -9.92 21.73 11.82
C PRO A 254 -9.81 20.23 12.13
N HIS A 255 -8.59 19.68 12.00
CA HIS A 255 -8.35 18.30 12.40
C HIS A 255 -8.66 18.13 13.90
N PRO A 256 -9.41 17.08 14.33
CA PRO A 256 -9.88 16.95 15.70
C PRO A 256 -8.73 16.67 16.69
N ASP A 257 -7.74 15.89 16.27
CA ASP A 257 -6.60 15.58 17.14
C ASP A 257 -5.70 16.80 17.35
N PRO A 258 -5.04 16.92 18.51
CA PRO A 258 -4.04 17.95 18.75
C PRO A 258 -2.75 17.68 17.94
N GLN A 259 -1.96 18.72 17.73
CA GLN A 259 -0.65 18.59 17.10
C GLN A 259 0.28 17.75 17.97
N GLU A 260 0.82 16.67 17.40
CA GLU A 260 1.84 15.86 18.05
C GLU A 260 3.20 16.56 18.03
N THR A 261 3.93 16.47 19.15
CA THR A 261 5.31 16.95 19.27
C THR A 261 6.31 15.81 19.11
N HIS A 262 7.60 16.11 19.27
CA HIS A 262 8.61 15.06 19.30
C HIS A 262 8.48 14.23 20.59
N PRO A 263 8.52 12.88 20.55
CA PRO A 263 8.31 12.04 21.73
C PRO A 263 9.27 12.34 22.89
N SER A 264 10.51 12.77 22.59
CA SER A 264 11.48 13.16 23.62
C SER A 264 11.14 14.45 24.37
N LEU A 265 10.04 15.13 24.05
CA LEU A 265 9.55 16.33 24.74
C LEU A 265 8.35 16.03 25.63
N GLU A 266 7.88 14.78 25.66
CA GLU A 266 6.75 14.31 26.47
C GLU A 266 7.20 13.60 27.77
N GLU A 267 8.51 13.61 28.07
CA GLU A 267 9.13 13.13 29.32
C GLU A 267 9.23 14.21 30.40
#